data_AF-A0A8S4APM4-F1
#
_entry.id   AF-A0A8S4APM4-F1
#
_cell.length_a   1.000
_cell.length_b   1.000
_cell.length_c   1.000
_cell.angle_alpha   90.00
_cell.angle_beta   90.00
_cell.angle_gamma   90.00
#
_symmetry.space_group_name_H-M   'P 1'
#
loop_
_entity.id
_entity.type
_entity.pdbx_description
1 polymer ?
#
loop_
_entity_poly.entity_id
_entity_poly.type
_entity_poly.pdbx_seq_one_letter_code
_entity_poly.pdbx_strand_id
1 'polypeptide(L)'
;MAKQYDILFRLLVLGDSGVGKTCMLLRFTEGEFDPSHISTIGVDFKMKTVEIDGIKVRVQVWDTAGQERYQTITKQYYRRALGIVFVYDITNQSSFQHIAKWASDVDEYATEKVQMILVGNKADDEHRRQVSTNQGCKLAESYGMEFFETSASTSSNINEAFTRLTELVLQAHKRDLDNLLGSLDYYLDNAAQEEEERDASQSEVPSGFIQSASAAAEMTFIAKTFYDLRATSLEGDPVDFNVELNQLQSKYPHRLVVLGFPCNQFGYQENCNNGEILNSLQHVRPGHGFKPNFHIFEKCDVNGANTHPVFAYLKDKLPYPDDDPSSLMQDPKFLIWTPINRTDISWNFEKFLIGPEGEPFKRYSKKFPTIDIEPDIQRLLRLTKT
;
A
#
# COMPACT_ATOMS: atom_id res chain seq x y z
N MET A 1 15.43 2.79 22.65
CA MET A 1 14.35 1.85 23.03
C MET A 1 14.81 0.43 22.73
N ALA A 2 14.31 -0.60 23.40
CA ALA A 2 14.74 -1.98 23.14
C ALA A 2 14.31 -2.48 21.75
N LYS A 3 15.20 -3.21 21.07
CA LYS A 3 14.98 -3.78 19.73
C LYS A 3 13.89 -4.86 19.80
N GLN A 4 12.74 -4.62 19.16
CA GLN A 4 11.55 -5.50 19.28
C GLN A 4 11.65 -6.78 18.44
N TYR A 5 12.50 -6.79 17.40
CA TYR A 5 12.73 -7.92 16.50
C TYR A 5 14.07 -7.73 15.78
N ASP A 6 14.66 -8.82 15.31
CA ASP A 6 15.97 -8.82 14.67
C ASP A 6 15.91 -8.69 13.16
N ILE A 7 14.92 -9.35 12.54
CA ILE A 7 14.83 -9.50 11.09
C ILE A 7 13.36 -9.33 10.66
N LEU A 8 13.11 -8.70 9.50
CA LEU A 8 11.76 -8.54 8.92
C LEU A 8 11.64 -9.36 7.64
N PHE A 9 10.81 -10.40 7.65
CA PHE A 9 10.44 -11.16 6.45
C PHE A 9 9.07 -10.75 5.91
N ARG A 10 8.89 -10.94 4.61
CA ARG A 10 7.63 -10.69 3.90
C ARG A 10 7.15 -11.99 3.27
N LEU A 11 5.98 -12.44 3.68
CA LEU A 11 5.32 -13.62 3.13
C LEU A 11 4.08 -13.18 2.32
N LEU A 12 3.76 -13.93 1.27
CA LEU A 12 2.59 -13.69 0.43
C LEU A 12 1.69 -14.93 0.43
N VAL A 13 0.39 -14.77 0.71
CA VAL A 13 -0.58 -15.85 0.64
C VAL A 13 -1.30 -15.79 -0.70
N LEU A 14 -1.20 -16.84 -1.50
CA LEU A 14 -1.81 -16.98 -2.83
C LEU A 14 -2.85 -18.12 -2.83
N GLY A 15 -3.79 -18.07 -3.77
CA GLY A 15 -4.87 -19.05 -3.88
C GLY A 15 -6.23 -18.42 -4.15
N ASP A 16 -7.23 -19.26 -4.39
CA ASP A 16 -8.55 -18.85 -4.88
C ASP A 16 -9.41 -18.11 -3.83
N SER A 17 -10.52 -17.54 -4.28
CA SER A 17 -11.48 -16.84 -3.42
C SER A 17 -12.25 -17.85 -2.57
N GLY A 18 -12.32 -17.61 -1.25
CA GLY A 18 -13.03 -18.47 -0.32
C GLY A 18 -12.26 -19.72 0.16
N VAL A 19 -11.00 -19.94 -0.24
CA VAL A 19 -10.17 -21.04 0.30
C VAL A 19 -9.78 -20.85 1.77
N GLY A 20 -9.92 -19.62 2.29
CA GLY A 20 -9.73 -19.30 3.71
C GLY A 20 -8.41 -18.59 4.05
N LYS A 21 -7.70 -17.99 3.06
CA LYS A 21 -6.45 -17.23 3.26
C LYS A 21 -6.49 -16.29 4.46
N THR A 22 -7.49 -15.40 4.51
CA THR A 22 -7.67 -14.42 5.59
C THR A 22 -7.95 -15.10 6.94
N CYS A 23 -8.79 -16.14 6.96
CA CYS A 23 -9.07 -16.92 8.18
C CYS A 23 -7.81 -17.62 8.73
N MET A 24 -6.95 -18.16 7.85
CA MET A 24 -5.66 -18.72 8.25
C MET A 24 -4.72 -17.64 8.81
N LEU A 25 -4.71 -16.45 8.20
CA LEU A 25 -3.87 -15.35 8.66
C LEU A 25 -4.32 -14.81 10.02
N LEU A 26 -5.61 -14.52 10.21
CA LEU A 26 -6.19 -14.13 11.50
C LEU A 26 -5.91 -15.18 12.58
N ARG A 27 -6.04 -16.48 12.25
CA ARG A 27 -5.70 -17.55 13.19
C ARG A 27 -4.20 -17.58 13.51
N PHE A 28 -3.33 -17.28 12.55
CA PHE A 28 -1.89 -17.17 12.79
C PHE A 28 -1.54 -15.95 13.66
N THR A 29 -2.12 -14.76 13.43
CA THR A 29 -1.69 -13.51 14.08
C THR A 29 -2.42 -13.23 15.39
N GLU A 30 -3.73 -13.44 15.44
CA GLU A 30 -4.60 -13.13 16.58
C GLU A 30 -5.08 -14.37 17.33
N GLY A 31 -5.02 -15.57 16.71
CA GLY A 31 -5.50 -16.81 17.31
C GLY A 31 -7.02 -16.99 17.22
N GLU A 32 -7.75 -16.00 16.70
CA GLU A 32 -9.19 -16.00 16.55
C GLU A 32 -9.67 -16.65 15.24
N PHE A 33 -10.98 -16.82 15.09
CA PHE A 33 -11.63 -17.27 13.86
C PHE A 33 -13.09 -16.80 13.83
N ASP A 34 -13.43 -16.03 12.80
CA ASP A 34 -14.81 -15.62 12.53
C ASP A 34 -15.41 -16.51 11.42
N PRO A 35 -16.45 -17.33 11.71
CA PRO A 35 -17.16 -18.11 10.69
C PRO A 35 -18.06 -17.24 9.78
N SER A 36 -18.31 -15.98 10.13
CA SER A 36 -19.14 -15.04 9.36
C SER A 36 -18.34 -14.14 8.41
N HIS A 37 -17.03 -14.37 8.28
CA HIS A 37 -16.08 -13.56 7.54
C HIS A 37 -16.54 -13.22 6.10
N ILE A 38 -16.88 -11.96 5.88
CA ILE A 38 -17.24 -11.40 4.57
C ILE A 38 -15.99 -11.33 3.68
N SER A 39 -16.14 -11.51 2.36
CA SER A 39 -15.00 -11.54 1.42
C SER A 39 -14.17 -10.25 1.47
N THR A 40 -12.88 -10.39 1.78
CA THR A 40 -11.86 -9.33 1.85
C THR A 40 -11.80 -8.49 0.56
N ILE A 41 -11.44 -7.20 0.70
CA ILE A 41 -11.46 -6.20 -0.37
C ILE A 41 -10.05 -5.62 -0.58
N GLY A 42 -9.28 -6.29 -1.44
CA GLY A 42 -7.91 -5.90 -1.77
C GLY A 42 -6.89 -6.50 -0.82
N VAL A 43 -5.62 -6.16 -1.01
CA VAL A 43 -4.52 -6.79 -0.28
C VAL A 43 -4.35 -6.15 1.10
N ASP A 44 -4.60 -6.92 2.15
CA ASP A 44 -4.32 -6.54 3.55
C ASP A 44 -2.97 -7.14 4.01
N PHE A 45 -2.43 -6.68 5.13
CA PHE A 45 -1.31 -7.36 5.78
C PHE A 45 -1.45 -7.36 7.31
N LYS A 46 -1.10 -8.51 7.91
CA LYS A 46 -0.94 -8.65 9.36
C LYS A 46 0.54 -8.86 9.70
N MET A 47 0.89 -8.68 10.97
CA MET A 47 2.24 -8.90 11.48
C MET A 47 2.24 -9.77 12.73
N LYS A 48 3.19 -10.71 12.80
CA LYS A 48 3.48 -11.50 14.01
C LYS A 48 4.99 -11.65 14.13
N THR A 49 5.53 -11.55 15.35
CA THR A 49 6.92 -11.95 15.62
C THR A 49 6.93 -13.41 16.05
N VAL A 50 7.80 -14.20 15.45
CA VAL A 50 8.14 -15.57 15.86
C VAL A 50 9.61 -15.62 16.26
N GLU A 51 9.98 -16.59 17.09
CA GLU A 51 11.36 -16.79 17.53
C GLU A 51 11.84 -18.14 17.01
N ILE A 52 12.93 -18.13 16.22
CA ILE A 52 13.48 -19.32 15.53
C ILE A 52 14.99 -19.32 15.78
N ASP A 53 15.52 -20.40 16.34
CA ASP A 53 16.92 -20.52 16.78
C ASP A 53 17.40 -19.34 17.67
N GLY A 54 16.49 -18.73 18.43
CA GLY A 54 16.74 -17.54 19.26
C GLY A 54 16.69 -16.19 18.52
N ILE A 55 16.49 -16.19 17.20
CA ILE A 55 16.37 -14.99 16.36
C ILE A 55 14.89 -14.56 16.31
N LYS A 56 14.61 -13.28 16.62
CA LYS A 56 13.23 -12.76 16.59
C LYS A 56 12.87 -12.26 15.20
N VAL A 57 12.23 -13.12 14.42
CA VAL A 57 11.79 -12.81 13.06
C VAL A 57 10.40 -12.18 13.12
N ARG A 58 10.29 -10.90 12.75
CA ARG A 58 9.00 -10.26 12.47
C ARG A 58 8.55 -10.66 11.07
N VAL A 59 7.40 -11.31 11.00
CA VAL A 59 6.79 -11.76 9.76
C VAL A 59 5.70 -10.77 9.38
N GLN A 60 5.82 -10.14 8.20
CA GLN A 60 4.74 -9.40 7.55
C GLN A 60 4.10 -10.33 6.52
N VAL A 61 2.87 -10.78 6.78
CA VAL A 61 2.13 -11.63 5.85
C VAL A 61 1.12 -10.78 5.09
N TRP A 62 1.21 -10.79 3.77
CA TRP A 62 0.26 -10.14 2.86
C TRP A 62 -0.82 -11.16 2.44
N ASP A 63 -2.08 -10.86 2.75
CA ASP A 63 -3.22 -11.63 2.25
C ASP A 63 -3.77 -10.95 0.99
N THR A 64 -3.86 -11.72 -0.09
CA THR A 64 -4.28 -11.23 -1.40
C THR A 64 -5.79 -11.19 -1.62
N ALA A 65 -6.56 -11.66 -0.63
CA ALA A 65 -8.00 -11.95 -0.76
C ALA A 65 -8.82 -10.77 -1.33
N GLY A 66 -9.40 -11.03 -2.49
CA GLY A 66 -10.20 -10.10 -3.28
C GLY A 66 -9.62 -9.83 -4.68
N GLN A 67 -8.31 -9.84 -4.87
CA GLN A 67 -7.66 -9.60 -6.18
C GLN A 67 -7.62 -10.84 -7.08
N GLU A 68 -7.62 -12.05 -6.52
CA GLU A 68 -7.71 -13.32 -7.24
C GLU A 68 -8.99 -13.44 -8.09
N ARG A 69 -10.07 -12.77 -7.67
CA ARG A 69 -11.33 -12.68 -8.44
C ARG A 69 -11.16 -12.00 -9.79
N TYR A 70 -10.13 -11.16 -9.93
CA TYR A 70 -9.70 -10.50 -11.17
C TYR A 70 -8.39 -11.08 -11.72
N GLN A 71 -7.99 -12.25 -11.20
CA GLN A 71 -6.84 -13.04 -11.67
C GLN A 71 -5.49 -12.30 -11.75
N THR A 72 -5.36 -11.17 -11.06
CA THR A 72 -4.24 -10.24 -11.20
C THR A 72 -3.75 -9.78 -9.84
N ILE A 73 -2.72 -10.44 -9.32
CA ILE A 73 -1.94 -9.93 -8.18
C ILE A 73 -0.83 -9.01 -8.73
N THR A 74 -0.66 -7.84 -8.14
CA THR A 74 0.37 -6.88 -8.60
C THR A 74 1.78 -7.49 -8.54
N LYS A 75 2.52 -7.48 -9.66
CA LYS A 75 3.89 -8.02 -9.81
C LYS A 75 4.87 -7.58 -8.72
N GLN A 76 4.64 -6.43 -8.07
CA GLN A 76 5.44 -5.93 -6.94
C GLN A 76 5.36 -6.80 -5.67
N TYR A 77 4.25 -7.51 -5.42
CA TYR A 77 4.12 -8.38 -4.25
C TYR A 77 5.04 -9.59 -4.35
N TYR A 78 5.03 -10.29 -5.49
CA TYR A 78 5.96 -11.36 -5.82
C TYR A 78 7.43 -10.92 -5.67
N ARG A 79 7.81 -9.78 -6.27
CA ARG A 79 9.17 -9.20 -6.18
C ARG A 79 9.61 -8.80 -4.77
N ARG A 80 8.69 -8.69 -3.81
CA ARG A 80 8.98 -8.31 -2.41
C ARG A 80 8.68 -9.43 -1.41
N ALA A 81 8.22 -10.59 -1.87
CA ALA A 81 8.04 -11.79 -1.06
C ALA A 81 9.37 -12.54 -0.93
N LEU A 82 9.71 -12.95 0.30
CA LEU A 82 10.81 -13.88 0.56
C LEU A 82 10.29 -15.32 0.72
N GLY A 83 9.02 -15.47 1.12
CA GLY A 83 8.33 -16.75 1.14
C GLY A 83 6.88 -16.64 0.64
N ILE A 84 6.33 -17.74 0.12
CA ILE A 84 4.97 -17.79 -0.45
C ILE A 84 4.22 -19.01 0.11
N VAL A 85 2.97 -18.80 0.49
CA VAL A 85 2.03 -19.84 0.93
C VAL A 85 0.98 -19.99 -0.16
N PHE A 86 0.97 -21.11 -0.87
CA PHE A 86 -0.10 -21.46 -1.80
C PHE A 86 -1.22 -22.17 -1.04
N VAL A 87 -2.45 -21.67 -1.15
CA VAL A 87 -3.61 -22.20 -0.42
C VAL A 87 -4.68 -22.68 -1.38
N TYR A 88 -5.06 -23.95 -1.26
CA TYR A 88 -6.29 -24.49 -1.83
C TYR A 88 -7.24 -24.98 -0.74
N ASP A 89 -8.47 -25.29 -1.12
CA ASP A 89 -9.51 -25.85 -0.26
C ASP A 89 -9.67 -27.34 -0.58
N ILE A 90 -9.48 -28.23 0.40
CA ILE A 90 -9.56 -29.68 0.17
C ILE A 90 -10.94 -30.13 -0.32
N THR A 91 -11.99 -29.33 -0.09
CA THR A 91 -13.36 -29.57 -0.53
C THR A 91 -13.68 -28.99 -1.91
N ASN A 92 -12.70 -28.36 -2.59
CA ASN A 92 -12.87 -27.72 -3.90
C ASN A 92 -11.71 -28.07 -4.85
N GLN A 93 -11.93 -29.07 -5.70
CA GLN A 93 -10.96 -29.57 -6.68
C GLN A 93 -10.49 -28.49 -7.69
N SER A 94 -11.30 -27.47 -7.97
CA SER A 94 -10.90 -26.37 -8.88
C SER A 94 -9.80 -25.49 -8.26
N SER A 95 -9.92 -25.18 -6.96
CA SER A 95 -8.91 -24.37 -6.25
C SER A 95 -7.52 -25.02 -6.21
N PHE A 96 -7.47 -26.35 -6.17
CA PHE A 96 -6.23 -27.12 -6.30
C PHE A 96 -5.64 -27.08 -7.72
N GLN A 97 -6.48 -27.12 -8.76
CA GLN A 97 -6.02 -27.04 -10.14
C GLN A 97 -5.41 -25.67 -10.48
N HIS A 98 -5.96 -24.59 -9.91
CA HIS A 98 -5.43 -23.24 -10.11
C HIS A 98 -4.07 -22.98 -9.43
N ILE A 99 -3.60 -23.83 -8.50
CA ILE A 99 -2.26 -23.71 -7.91
C ILE A 99 -1.16 -23.72 -8.98
N ALA A 100 -1.33 -24.48 -10.06
CA ALA A 100 -0.37 -24.49 -11.17
C ALA A 100 -0.28 -23.12 -11.89
N LYS A 101 -1.38 -22.37 -11.96
CA LYS A 101 -1.35 -20.98 -12.45
C LYS A 101 -0.64 -20.07 -11.45
N TRP A 102 -0.99 -20.18 -10.16
CA TRP A 102 -0.37 -19.38 -9.11
C TRP A 102 1.15 -19.59 -9.05
N ALA A 103 1.64 -20.81 -9.26
CA ALA A 103 3.07 -21.12 -9.37
C ALA A 103 3.70 -20.45 -10.61
N SER A 104 3.07 -20.54 -11.78
CA SER A 104 3.55 -19.85 -12.99
C SER A 104 3.62 -18.32 -12.83
N ASP A 105 2.71 -17.70 -12.07
CA ASP A 105 2.79 -16.27 -11.75
C ASP A 105 3.97 -15.95 -10.79
N VAL A 106 4.36 -16.90 -9.93
CA VAL A 106 5.56 -16.78 -9.08
C VAL A 106 6.84 -16.91 -9.91
N ASP A 107 6.90 -17.89 -10.82
CA ASP A 107 8.07 -18.12 -11.69
C ASP A 107 8.36 -16.92 -12.62
N GLU A 108 7.35 -16.17 -13.07
CA GLU A 108 7.55 -14.96 -13.88
C GLU A 108 7.93 -13.71 -13.05
N TYR A 109 7.54 -13.63 -11.76
CA TYR A 109 7.57 -12.36 -10.99
C TYR A 109 8.33 -12.34 -9.67
N ALA A 110 8.64 -13.47 -9.05
CA ALA A 110 9.35 -13.50 -7.78
C ALA A 110 10.88 -13.42 -7.96
N THR A 111 11.62 -13.47 -6.85
CA THR A 111 13.08 -13.58 -6.86
C THR A 111 13.52 -15.04 -6.73
N GLU A 112 14.62 -15.43 -7.38
CA GLU A 112 15.14 -16.81 -7.41
C GLU A 112 15.36 -17.48 -6.03
N LYS A 113 15.46 -16.69 -4.95
CA LYS A 113 15.58 -17.21 -3.57
C LYS A 113 14.25 -17.45 -2.85
N VAL A 114 13.10 -17.16 -3.46
CA VAL A 114 11.79 -17.24 -2.79
C VAL A 114 11.50 -18.66 -2.31
N GLN A 115 11.09 -18.81 -1.06
CA GLN A 115 10.74 -20.10 -0.47
C GLN A 115 9.24 -20.36 -0.59
N MET A 116 8.83 -21.61 -0.74
CA MET A 116 7.44 -21.94 -1.12
C MET A 116 6.91 -23.15 -0.34
N ILE A 117 5.69 -23.04 0.18
CA ILE A 117 4.94 -24.16 0.75
C ILE A 117 3.53 -24.24 0.13
N LEU A 118 3.01 -25.47 0.05
CA LEU A 118 1.65 -25.76 -0.37
C LEU A 118 0.78 -26.11 0.85
N VAL A 119 -0.43 -25.54 0.89
CA VAL A 119 -1.39 -25.76 1.97
C VAL A 119 -2.76 -26.18 1.43
N GLY A 120 -3.21 -27.37 1.84
CA GLY A 120 -4.60 -27.82 1.70
C GLY A 120 -5.40 -27.41 2.94
N ASN A 121 -6.14 -26.31 2.87
CA ASN A 121 -6.92 -25.80 3.99
C ASN A 121 -8.32 -26.45 4.07
N LYS A 122 -8.97 -26.30 5.23
CA LYS A 122 -10.26 -26.89 5.63
C LYS A 122 -10.21 -28.42 5.87
N ALA A 123 -9.09 -28.90 6.38
CA ALA A 123 -8.88 -30.31 6.76
C ALA A 123 -9.87 -30.85 7.81
N ASP A 124 -10.64 -29.98 8.47
CA ASP A 124 -11.77 -30.32 9.34
C ASP A 124 -12.98 -30.90 8.59
N ASP A 125 -13.09 -30.70 7.28
CA ASP A 125 -14.24 -31.10 6.46
C ASP A 125 -13.95 -32.34 5.59
N GLU A 126 -13.41 -33.37 6.24
CA GLU A 126 -13.04 -34.65 5.61
C GLU A 126 -14.22 -35.28 4.85
N HIS A 127 -15.46 -35.08 5.32
CA HIS A 127 -16.67 -35.59 4.68
C HIS A 127 -16.99 -34.94 3.32
N ARG A 128 -16.45 -33.74 3.03
CA ARG A 128 -16.60 -33.06 1.73
C ARG A 128 -15.29 -33.00 0.93
N ARG A 129 -14.24 -33.72 1.37
CA ARG A 129 -12.95 -33.78 0.68
C ARG A 129 -13.11 -34.22 -0.78
N GLN A 130 -12.59 -33.41 -1.69
CA GLN A 130 -12.43 -33.71 -3.11
C GLN A 130 -10.96 -33.98 -3.48
N VAL A 131 -10.01 -33.40 -2.73
CA VAL A 131 -8.57 -33.54 -2.96
C VAL A 131 -7.95 -34.40 -1.86
N SER A 132 -7.40 -35.55 -2.22
CA SER A 132 -6.67 -36.41 -1.29
C SER A 132 -5.31 -35.83 -0.91
N THR A 133 -4.85 -36.11 0.31
CA THR A 133 -3.52 -35.72 0.81
C THR A 133 -2.39 -36.16 -0.13
N ASN A 134 -2.54 -37.32 -0.78
CA ASN A 134 -1.60 -37.84 -1.79
C ASN A 134 -1.52 -36.96 -3.06
N GLN A 135 -2.62 -36.32 -3.48
CA GLN A 135 -2.58 -35.31 -4.55
C GLN A 135 -1.86 -34.03 -4.09
N GLY A 136 -2.08 -33.62 -2.83
CA GLY A 136 -1.36 -32.51 -2.19
C GLY A 136 0.15 -32.73 -2.17
N CYS A 137 0.61 -33.85 -1.60
CA CYS A 137 2.02 -34.25 -1.57
C CYS A 137 2.65 -34.23 -2.97
N LYS A 138 2.03 -34.90 -3.96
CA LYS A 138 2.56 -34.98 -5.33
C LYS A 138 2.64 -33.64 -6.04
N LEU A 139 1.70 -32.73 -5.79
CA LEU A 139 1.77 -31.38 -6.34
C LEU A 139 2.93 -30.62 -5.71
N ALA A 140 3.08 -30.66 -4.38
CA ALA A 140 4.18 -30.03 -3.68
C ALA A 140 5.55 -30.58 -4.13
N GLU A 141 5.70 -31.91 -4.20
CA GLU A 141 6.88 -32.60 -4.75
C GLU A 141 7.24 -32.09 -6.15
N SER A 142 6.24 -31.91 -7.03
CA SER A 142 6.47 -31.48 -8.41
C SER A 142 6.99 -30.03 -8.56
N TYR A 143 6.83 -29.19 -7.54
CA TYR A 143 7.38 -27.83 -7.48
C TYR A 143 8.46 -27.65 -6.38
N GLY A 144 8.92 -28.74 -5.74
CA GLY A 144 9.91 -28.68 -4.66
C GLY A 144 9.43 -28.01 -3.36
N MET A 145 8.12 -27.95 -3.12
CA MET A 145 7.51 -27.35 -1.94
C MET A 145 7.33 -28.36 -0.79
N GLU A 146 7.29 -27.88 0.45
CA GLU A 146 6.75 -28.66 1.57
C GLU A 146 5.21 -28.56 1.59
N PHE A 147 4.52 -29.62 2.04
CA PHE A 147 3.06 -29.72 2.03
C PHE A 147 2.47 -29.82 3.43
N PHE A 148 1.41 -29.05 3.69
CA PHE A 148 0.63 -29.07 4.92
C PHE A 148 -0.86 -29.20 4.61
N GLU A 149 -1.59 -29.98 5.40
CA GLU A 149 -3.05 -29.82 5.50
C GLU A 149 -3.37 -29.03 6.76
N THR A 150 -4.21 -28.00 6.65
CA THR A 150 -4.51 -27.07 7.76
C THR A 150 -6.01 -26.90 7.95
N SER A 151 -6.38 -26.38 9.12
CA SER A 151 -7.76 -26.00 9.42
C SER A 151 -7.78 -24.70 10.21
N ALA A 152 -8.25 -23.62 9.58
CA ALA A 152 -8.42 -22.33 10.25
C ALA A 152 -9.51 -22.38 11.36
N SER A 153 -10.54 -23.23 11.21
CA SER A 153 -11.64 -23.39 12.18
C SER A 153 -11.18 -24.10 13.47
N THR A 154 -10.28 -25.08 13.38
CA THR A 154 -9.72 -25.82 14.53
C THR A 154 -8.33 -25.33 14.97
N SER A 155 -7.71 -24.42 14.20
CA SER A 155 -6.32 -23.97 14.32
C SER A 155 -5.24 -25.03 13.98
N SER A 156 -5.61 -26.20 13.47
CA SER A 156 -4.65 -27.27 13.15
C SER A 156 -3.64 -26.87 12.06
N ASN A 157 -2.35 -27.12 12.34
CA ASN A 157 -1.18 -26.91 11.49
C ASN A 157 -0.93 -25.46 11.00
N ILE A 158 -1.68 -24.47 11.50
CA ILE A 158 -1.57 -23.07 11.08
C ILE A 158 -0.24 -22.44 11.52
N ASN A 159 0.15 -22.61 12.79
CA ASN A 159 1.40 -22.02 13.29
C ASN A 159 2.61 -22.76 12.72
N GLU A 160 2.47 -24.07 12.57
CA GLU A 160 3.45 -25.01 12.06
C GLU A 160 3.83 -24.66 10.62
N ALA A 161 2.87 -24.50 9.72
CA ALA A 161 3.11 -24.13 8.32
C ALA A 161 3.79 -22.75 8.18
N PHE A 162 3.27 -21.72 8.87
CA PHE A 162 3.87 -20.37 8.81
C PHE A 162 5.25 -20.29 9.48
N THR A 163 5.48 -21.00 10.58
CA THR A 163 6.80 -21.07 11.23
C THR A 163 7.78 -21.80 10.31
N ARG A 164 7.39 -22.93 9.71
CA ARG A 164 8.25 -23.70 8.80
C ARG A 164 8.65 -22.91 7.56
N LEU A 165 7.73 -22.18 6.92
CA LEU A 165 8.10 -21.27 5.84
C LEU A 165 9.09 -20.18 6.32
N THR A 166 8.92 -19.68 7.54
CA THR A 166 9.83 -18.69 8.13
C THR A 166 11.22 -19.28 8.39
N GLU A 167 11.34 -20.55 8.82
CA GLU A 167 12.61 -21.29 8.92
C GLU A 167 13.29 -21.43 7.56
N LEU A 168 12.55 -21.84 6.53
CA LEU A 168 13.09 -22.01 5.17
C LEU A 168 13.65 -20.68 4.64
N VAL A 169 12.91 -19.57 4.83
CA VAL A 169 13.39 -18.23 4.46
C VAL A 169 14.64 -17.83 5.26
N LEU A 170 14.68 -18.12 6.56
CA LEU A 170 15.84 -17.85 7.41
C LEU A 170 17.08 -18.63 6.95
N GLN A 171 16.91 -19.88 6.53
CA GLN A 171 17.99 -20.72 6.03
C GLN A 171 18.47 -20.27 4.64
N ALA A 172 17.56 -19.98 3.71
CA ALA A 172 17.88 -19.51 2.36
C ALA A 172 18.63 -18.17 2.34
N HIS A 173 18.31 -17.28 3.28
CA HIS A 173 18.96 -15.97 3.42
C HIS A 173 20.08 -15.91 4.45
N LYS A 174 20.42 -17.01 5.14
CA LYS A 174 21.35 -16.98 6.29
C LYS A 174 22.65 -16.25 5.99
N ARG A 175 23.31 -16.53 4.87
CA ARG A 175 24.54 -15.83 4.43
C ARG A 175 24.35 -14.35 4.13
N ASP A 176 23.18 -13.94 3.63
CA ASP A 176 22.87 -12.53 3.38
C ASP A 176 22.68 -11.80 4.73
N LEU A 177 22.10 -12.50 5.70
CA LEU A 177 21.79 -12.01 7.05
C LEU A 177 23.02 -11.98 7.98
N ASP A 178 23.91 -12.98 7.88
CA ASP A 178 25.20 -13.00 8.60
C ASP A 178 26.04 -11.76 8.23
N ASN A 179 26.09 -11.42 6.93
CA ASN A 179 26.73 -10.20 6.43
C ASN A 179 26.01 -8.92 6.91
N LEU A 180 24.67 -8.91 6.91
CA LEU A 180 23.89 -7.75 7.35
C LEU A 180 24.07 -7.47 8.85
N LEU A 181 24.01 -8.51 9.69
CA LEU A 181 24.22 -8.41 11.13
C LEU A 181 25.66 -7.98 11.46
N GLY A 182 26.67 -8.60 10.84
CA GLY A 182 28.06 -8.19 11.01
C GLY A 182 28.34 -6.75 10.56
N SER A 183 27.61 -6.24 9.56
CA SER A 183 27.65 -4.81 9.21
C SER A 183 26.95 -3.94 10.25
N LEU A 184 25.87 -4.42 10.86
CA LEU A 184 25.08 -3.67 11.84
C LEU A 184 25.85 -3.46 13.15
N ASP A 185 26.54 -4.49 13.63
CA ASP A 185 27.40 -4.40 14.82
C ASP A 185 28.56 -3.41 14.58
N TYR A 186 29.18 -3.46 13.39
CA TYR A 186 30.18 -2.45 12.97
C TYR A 186 29.60 -1.03 12.93
N TYR A 187 28.38 -0.83 12.42
CA TYR A 187 27.73 0.49 12.45
C TYR A 187 27.37 0.96 13.86
N LEU A 188 27.04 0.05 14.78
CA LEU A 188 26.74 0.38 16.18
C LEU A 188 28.00 0.76 16.97
N ASP A 189 29.11 0.04 16.78
CA ASP A 189 30.41 0.39 17.38
C ASP A 189 30.90 1.78 16.93
N ASN A 190 30.72 2.12 15.64
CA ASN A 190 31.06 3.46 15.13
C ASN A 190 30.07 4.54 15.64
N ALA A 191 28.77 4.25 15.68
CA ALA A 191 27.77 5.20 16.18
C ALA A 191 27.99 5.56 17.66
N ALA A 192 28.42 4.59 18.47
CA ALA A 192 28.79 4.82 19.88
C ALA A 192 30.00 5.76 20.05
N GLN A 193 30.85 5.91 19.03
CA GLN A 193 31.95 6.88 19.02
C GLN A 193 31.49 8.27 18.52
N GLU A 194 30.55 8.33 17.56
CA GLU A 194 30.01 9.61 17.07
C GLU A 194 29.11 10.35 18.07
N GLU A 195 28.51 9.66 19.05
CA GLU A 195 27.64 10.31 20.06
C GLU A 195 28.42 11.11 21.12
N GLU A 196 29.72 10.83 21.37
CA GLU A 196 30.53 11.64 22.30
C GLU A 196 30.92 13.02 21.73
N GLU A 197 30.94 13.20 20.40
CA GLU A 197 31.38 14.46 19.76
C GLU A 197 30.24 15.47 19.49
N ARG A 198 28.97 15.08 19.62
CA ARG A 198 27.82 15.87 19.09
C ARG A 198 27.06 16.75 20.09
N ASP A 199 27.41 16.74 21.37
CA ASP A 199 26.71 17.55 22.40
C ASP A 199 27.18 19.04 22.44
N ALA A 200 27.65 19.57 21.30
CA ALA A 200 28.25 20.90 21.18
C ALA A 200 27.59 21.76 20.08
N SER A 201 27.04 22.91 20.51
CA SER A 201 26.45 24.02 19.72
C SER A 201 25.01 23.87 19.17
N GLN A 202 24.30 25.01 19.08
CA GLN A 202 22.88 25.16 18.72
C GLN A 202 22.65 26.44 17.90
N SER A 203 21.43 26.57 17.32
CA SER A 203 20.74 27.80 16.86
C SER A 203 21.31 28.52 15.61
N GLU A 204 20.59 29.36 14.84
CA GLU A 204 19.17 29.80 14.86
C GLU A 204 18.69 30.27 13.45
N VAL A 205 17.47 30.84 13.30
CA VAL A 205 16.83 31.24 12.01
C VAL A 205 16.06 32.58 12.11
N PRO A 206 16.03 33.42 11.05
CA PRO A 206 14.81 34.20 10.72
C PRO A 206 14.51 34.37 9.19
N SER A 207 13.50 35.18 8.82
CA SER A 207 12.71 35.04 7.55
C SER A 207 12.12 36.33 6.93
N GLY A 208 11.52 36.24 5.72
CA GLY A 208 10.52 37.19 5.14
C GLY A 208 10.74 37.65 3.67
N PHE A 209 9.81 38.29 2.92
CA PHE A 209 8.32 38.29 2.93
C PHE A 209 7.72 39.11 1.71
N ILE A 210 6.77 38.56 0.89
CA ILE A 210 5.85 39.28 -0.06
C ILE A 210 6.51 40.02 -1.28
N GLN A 211 5.97 40.30 -2.50
CA GLN A 211 4.74 40.09 -3.34
C GLN A 211 5.15 40.22 -4.87
N SER A 212 4.42 40.41 -5.99
CA SER A 212 3.02 40.50 -6.56
C SER A 212 3.16 40.64 -8.12
N ALA A 213 2.18 40.70 -9.05
CA ALA A 213 0.83 40.10 -9.32
C ALA A 213 0.35 40.50 -10.77
N SER A 214 -0.86 40.08 -11.22
CA SER A 214 -1.60 40.46 -12.48
C SER A 214 -1.28 39.68 -13.79
N ALA A 215 -2.22 39.29 -14.68
CA ALA A 215 -3.68 38.97 -14.63
C ALA A 215 -4.14 38.36 -15.99
N ALA A 216 -5.04 37.35 -16.02
CA ALA A 216 -5.81 36.86 -17.18
C ALA A 216 -6.83 35.70 -16.89
N ALA A 217 -8.12 36.04 -16.71
CA ALA A 217 -9.33 35.29 -17.12
C ALA A 217 -9.80 33.99 -16.40
N GLU A 218 -10.22 34.11 -15.14
CA GLU A 218 -11.55 33.65 -14.64
C GLU A 218 -12.02 32.16 -14.77
N MET A 219 -11.25 31.17 -14.30
CA MET A 219 -11.82 29.92 -13.73
C MET A 219 -10.98 29.37 -12.56
N THR A 220 -11.59 29.18 -11.38
CA THR A 220 -10.91 28.61 -10.19
C THR A 220 -10.90 27.08 -10.28
N PHE A 221 -9.70 26.48 -10.33
CA PHE A 221 -9.51 25.03 -10.42
C PHE A 221 -8.94 24.43 -9.13
N ILE A 222 -9.30 23.17 -8.82
CA ILE A 222 -8.54 22.31 -7.90
C ILE A 222 -7.91 21.20 -8.72
N ALA A 223 -6.58 21.20 -8.82
CA ALA A 223 -5.83 20.06 -9.34
C ALA A 223 -5.47 19.13 -8.17
N LYS A 224 -6.07 17.94 -8.12
CA LYS A 224 -5.80 16.92 -7.09
C LYS A 224 -5.11 15.71 -7.72
N THR A 225 -3.97 15.32 -7.15
CA THR A 225 -3.44 13.97 -7.33
C THR A 225 -4.32 12.98 -6.58
N PHE A 226 -4.96 12.09 -7.34
CA PHE A 226 -5.72 10.98 -6.79
C PHE A 226 -4.83 9.77 -6.56
N TYR A 227 -5.29 8.95 -5.60
CA TYR A 227 -5.16 7.48 -5.56
C TYR A 227 -4.42 6.87 -4.35
N ASP A 228 -4.60 7.32 -3.11
CA ASP A 228 -4.36 6.40 -1.96
C ASP A 228 -5.69 5.83 -1.47
N LEU A 229 -5.62 4.57 -1.09
CA LEU A 229 -6.72 3.66 -0.82
C LEU A 229 -6.93 3.47 0.69
N ARG A 230 -6.14 4.20 1.50
CA ARG A 230 -6.14 4.23 2.98
C ARG A 230 -6.84 5.47 3.57
N ALA A 231 -7.52 6.27 2.74
CA ALA A 231 -8.38 7.36 3.20
C ALA A 231 -9.82 6.90 3.54
N THR A 232 -10.02 5.59 3.70
CA THR A 232 -10.97 5.09 4.71
C THR A 232 -10.20 4.91 6.01
N SER A 233 -10.36 5.87 6.92
CA SER A 233 -10.09 5.79 8.36
C SER A 233 -9.02 4.80 8.83
N LEU A 234 -7.81 5.31 9.08
CA LEU A 234 -7.05 4.83 10.23
C LEU A 234 -7.88 5.16 11.49
N GLU A 235 -8.42 4.13 12.13
CA GLU A 235 -8.95 4.11 13.51
C GLU A 235 -9.70 5.38 13.99
N GLY A 236 -10.90 5.62 13.42
CA GLY A 236 -11.97 6.35 14.14
C GLY A 236 -12.44 7.69 13.58
N ASP A 237 -11.71 8.34 12.66
CA ASP A 237 -12.13 9.63 12.11
C ASP A 237 -13.17 9.53 10.96
N PRO A 238 -14.21 10.40 10.92
CA PRO A 238 -15.39 10.25 10.05
C PRO A 238 -15.26 10.90 8.65
N VAL A 239 -14.04 11.15 8.15
CA VAL A 239 -13.80 12.08 7.01
C VAL A 239 -13.45 11.36 5.71
N ASP A 240 -14.35 11.37 4.72
CA ASP A 240 -14.07 10.94 3.34
C ASP A 240 -13.72 12.12 2.41
N PHE A 241 -12.41 12.26 2.16
CA PHE A 241 -11.78 13.27 1.29
C PHE A 241 -12.25 13.29 -0.18
N ASN A 242 -13.12 12.36 -0.61
CA ASN A 242 -13.70 12.33 -1.95
C ASN A 242 -15.16 12.80 -1.92
N VAL A 243 -15.90 12.48 -0.84
CA VAL A 243 -17.22 13.06 -0.56
C VAL A 243 -17.11 14.57 -0.32
N GLU A 244 -16.08 15.05 0.40
CA GLU A 244 -15.83 16.49 0.61
C GLU A 244 -15.68 17.26 -0.72
N LEU A 245 -15.03 16.67 -1.73
CA LEU A 245 -14.89 17.31 -3.06
C LEU A 245 -16.21 17.41 -3.80
N ASN A 246 -17.03 16.36 -3.74
CA ASN A 246 -18.38 16.39 -4.26
C ASN A 246 -19.20 17.49 -3.58
N GLN A 247 -19.07 17.66 -2.25
CA GLN A 247 -19.74 18.72 -1.50
C GLN A 247 -19.27 20.12 -1.93
N LEU A 248 -17.95 20.36 -1.98
CA LEU A 248 -17.38 21.66 -2.41
C LEU A 248 -17.80 22.04 -3.83
N GLN A 249 -17.73 21.10 -4.79
CA GLN A 249 -18.16 21.36 -6.16
C GLN A 249 -19.68 21.59 -6.26
N SER A 250 -20.49 20.88 -5.45
CA SER A 250 -21.94 21.11 -5.37
C SER A 250 -22.31 22.44 -4.70
N LYS A 251 -21.43 22.96 -3.84
CA LYS A 251 -21.60 24.24 -3.11
C LYS A 251 -21.16 25.45 -3.93
N TYR A 252 -20.23 25.25 -4.87
CA TYR A 252 -19.73 26.30 -5.78
C TYR A 252 -19.93 25.94 -7.27
N PRO A 253 -21.15 25.59 -7.70
CA PRO A 253 -21.41 25.16 -9.08
C PRO A 253 -21.05 26.28 -10.07
N HIS A 254 -20.40 25.90 -11.17
CA HIS A 254 -19.87 26.83 -12.20
C HIS A 254 -18.84 27.87 -11.69
N ARG A 255 -18.40 27.79 -10.44
CA ARG A 255 -17.38 28.68 -9.86
C ARG A 255 -16.15 27.94 -9.32
N LEU A 256 -16.28 26.64 -9.07
CA LEU A 256 -15.20 25.73 -8.69
C LEU A 256 -15.21 24.53 -9.64
N VAL A 257 -14.05 24.17 -10.19
CA VAL A 257 -13.86 22.97 -10.99
C VAL A 257 -12.80 22.08 -10.33
N VAL A 258 -13.23 20.91 -9.83
CA VAL A 258 -12.32 19.86 -9.35
C VAL A 258 -11.83 19.03 -10.55
N LEU A 259 -10.52 18.83 -10.61
CA LEU A 259 -9.82 18.04 -11.61
C LEU A 259 -9.04 16.92 -10.91
N GLY A 260 -9.45 15.68 -11.15
CA GLY A 260 -8.81 14.50 -10.57
C GLY A 260 -7.82 13.85 -11.52
N PHE A 261 -6.57 13.70 -11.08
CA PHE A 261 -5.50 13.04 -11.82
C PHE A 261 -5.07 11.75 -11.10
N PRO A 262 -5.54 10.57 -11.54
CA PRO A 262 -5.12 9.28 -10.97
C PRO A 262 -3.63 9.02 -11.21
N CYS A 263 -2.92 8.51 -10.20
CA CYS A 263 -1.48 8.29 -10.23
C CYS A 263 -1.12 6.94 -9.60
N ASN A 264 -0.17 6.18 -10.18
CA ASN A 264 0.32 4.90 -9.67
C ASN A 264 1.76 4.93 -9.13
N GLN A 265 2.28 6.12 -8.77
CA GLN A 265 3.66 6.30 -8.31
C GLN A 265 3.88 6.18 -6.80
N PHE A 266 2.84 5.92 -6.01
CA PHE A 266 2.89 5.87 -4.54
C PHE A 266 2.66 4.45 -3.99
N GLY A 267 2.95 4.23 -2.70
CA GLY A 267 3.22 2.91 -2.15
C GLY A 267 2.07 1.88 -2.22
N TYR A 268 2.19 0.90 -3.11
CA TYR A 268 1.30 -0.27 -3.25
C TYR A 268 -0.16 0.06 -3.64
N GLN A 269 -0.34 0.95 -4.62
CA GLN A 269 -1.64 1.31 -5.17
C GLN A 269 -2.26 0.20 -6.05
N GLU A 270 -3.59 0.14 -6.14
CA GLU A 270 -4.31 -0.75 -7.07
C GLU A 270 -3.99 -0.42 -8.54
N ASN A 271 -3.74 -1.45 -9.35
CA ASN A 271 -3.38 -1.32 -10.76
C ASN A 271 -4.60 -1.26 -11.70
N CYS A 272 -5.67 -0.58 -11.28
CA CYS A 272 -6.80 -0.33 -12.17
C CYS A 272 -6.36 0.38 -13.46
N ASN A 273 -6.82 -0.08 -14.63
CA ASN A 273 -6.66 0.66 -15.88
C ASN A 273 -7.65 1.84 -15.96
N ASN A 274 -7.50 2.73 -16.95
CA ASN A 274 -8.34 3.93 -17.09
C ASN A 274 -9.85 3.64 -17.11
N GLY A 275 -10.29 2.50 -17.68
CA GLY A 275 -11.70 2.10 -17.72
C GLY A 275 -12.26 1.59 -16.40
N GLU A 276 -11.39 1.17 -15.47
CA GLU A 276 -11.79 0.62 -14.17
C GLU A 276 -11.92 1.68 -13.07
N ILE A 277 -11.32 2.86 -13.23
CA ILE A 277 -11.20 3.87 -12.16
C ILE A 277 -12.56 4.31 -11.62
N LEU A 278 -13.54 4.58 -12.50
CA LEU A 278 -14.89 4.98 -12.09
C LEU A 278 -15.64 3.84 -11.39
N ASN A 279 -15.47 2.59 -11.86
CA ASN A 279 -16.08 1.42 -11.23
C ASN A 279 -15.45 1.14 -9.85
N SER A 280 -14.13 1.32 -9.72
CA SER A 280 -13.41 1.24 -8.46
C SER A 280 -13.88 2.30 -7.45
N LEU A 281 -14.04 3.55 -7.89
CA LEU A 281 -14.57 4.64 -7.05
C LEU A 281 -16.00 4.37 -6.59
N GLN A 282 -16.83 3.77 -7.45
CA GLN A 282 -18.24 3.47 -7.13
C GLN A 282 -18.43 2.24 -6.25
N HIS A 283 -17.71 1.15 -6.52
CA HIS A 283 -17.98 -0.18 -5.94
C HIS A 283 -16.91 -0.69 -4.98
N VAL A 284 -15.71 -0.09 -4.97
CA VAL A 284 -14.59 -0.55 -4.12
C VAL A 284 -14.27 0.49 -3.05
N ARG A 285 -13.96 1.76 -3.40
CA ARG A 285 -13.55 2.80 -2.43
C ARG A 285 -14.10 4.19 -2.81
N PRO A 286 -15.00 4.81 -2.02
CA PRO A 286 -15.48 4.39 -0.69
C PRO A 286 -16.51 3.25 -0.70
N GLY A 287 -16.80 2.61 -1.84
CA GLY A 287 -17.62 1.38 -1.90
C GLY A 287 -19.13 1.56 -1.72
N HIS A 288 -19.58 2.76 -1.31
CA HIS A 288 -20.99 3.08 -1.06
C HIS A 288 -21.71 3.71 -2.26
N GLY A 289 -21.37 3.31 -3.49
CA GLY A 289 -22.00 3.83 -4.71
C GLY A 289 -21.58 5.26 -5.09
N PHE A 290 -20.47 5.75 -4.51
CA PHE A 290 -19.93 7.09 -4.76
C PHE A 290 -19.67 7.32 -6.26
N LYS A 291 -20.02 8.50 -6.75
CA LYS A 291 -19.69 8.95 -8.10
C LYS A 291 -19.05 10.33 -8.01
N PRO A 292 -17.85 10.55 -8.56
CA PRO A 292 -17.30 11.89 -8.63
C PRO A 292 -18.23 12.76 -9.49
N ASN A 293 -18.63 13.93 -8.99
CA ASN A 293 -19.39 14.91 -9.77
C ASN A 293 -18.48 15.84 -10.61
N PHE A 294 -17.21 15.44 -10.73
CA PHE A 294 -16.09 16.21 -11.24
C PHE A 294 -15.25 15.37 -12.23
N HIS A 295 -14.39 16.03 -13.01
CA HIS A 295 -13.66 15.36 -14.09
C HIS A 295 -12.53 14.48 -13.55
N ILE A 296 -12.41 13.27 -14.08
CA ILE A 296 -11.31 12.33 -13.83
C ILE A 296 -10.54 12.16 -15.13
N PHE A 297 -9.26 12.50 -15.11
CA PHE A 297 -8.33 12.27 -16.22
C PHE A 297 -7.84 10.81 -16.28
N GLU A 298 -7.17 10.46 -17.37
CA GLU A 298 -6.37 9.24 -17.47
C GLU A 298 -5.24 9.19 -16.44
N LYS A 299 -4.70 7.99 -16.16
CA LYS A 299 -3.55 7.83 -15.27
C LYS A 299 -2.31 8.54 -15.81
N CYS A 300 -1.65 9.31 -14.96
CA CYS A 300 -0.44 10.06 -15.30
C CYS A 300 0.61 10.01 -14.18
N ASP A 301 1.88 10.15 -14.58
CA ASP A 301 2.99 10.36 -13.65
C ASP A 301 2.98 11.81 -13.13
N VAL A 302 3.22 12.00 -11.82
CA VAL A 302 3.18 13.31 -11.15
C VAL A 302 4.55 13.72 -10.61
N ASN A 303 5.49 12.78 -10.58
CA ASN A 303 6.89 12.89 -10.18
C ASN A 303 7.81 12.13 -11.17
N GLY A 304 9.13 12.34 -11.08
CA GLY A 304 10.12 11.71 -11.95
C GLY A 304 10.18 12.27 -13.38
N ALA A 305 10.96 11.62 -14.24
CA ALA A 305 11.29 12.11 -15.59
C ALA A 305 10.08 12.27 -16.52
N ASN A 306 9.02 11.49 -16.28
CA ASN A 306 7.78 11.52 -17.04
C ASN A 306 6.70 12.43 -16.41
N THR A 307 7.05 13.27 -15.43
CA THR A 307 6.09 14.16 -14.74
C THR A 307 5.19 14.88 -15.74
N HIS A 308 3.89 14.67 -15.65
CA HIS A 308 2.89 15.32 -16.49
C HIS A 308 3.02 16.86 -16.38
N PRO A 309 2.99 17.63 -17.48
CA PRO A 309 3.37 19.05 -17.48
C PRO A 309 2.66 19.93 -16.45
N VAL A 310 1.39 19.62 -16.15
CA VAL A 310 0.60 20.28 -15.09
C VAL A 310 1.28 20.14 -13.72
N PHE A 311 1.77 18.95 -13.36
CA PHE A 311 2.45 18.73 -12.07
C PHE A 311 3.90 19.24 -12.06
N ALA A 312 4.56 19.35 -13.21
CA ALA A 312 5.84 20.05 -13.31
C ALA A 312 5.66 21.54 -12.97
N TYR A 313 4.68 22.20 -13.62
CA TYR A 313 4.32 23.60 -13.36
C TYR A 313 3.84 23.85 -11.91
N LEU A 314 2.96 23.00 -11.40
CA LEU A 314 2.43 23.14 -10.03
C LEU A 314 3.52 22.96 -8.95
N LYS A 315 4.49 22.06 -9.15
CA LYS A 315 5.62 21.89 -8.21
C LYS A 315 6.70 22.97 -8.34
N ASP A 316 6.81 23.62 -9.50
CA ASP A 316 7.67 24.80 -9.68
C ASP A 316 7.12 26.01 -8.90
N LYS A 317 5.80 26.26 -9.01
CA LYS A 317 5.14 27.39 -8.33
C LYS A 317 4.86 27.15 -6.85
N LEU A 318 4.52 25.91 -6.48
CA LEU A 318 4.18 25.52 -5.10
C LEU A 318 5.06 24.31 -4.68
N PRO A 319 6.35 24.55 -4.37
CA PRO A 319 7.33 23.50 -4.12
C PRO A 319 7.06 22.66 -2.87
N TYR A 320 6.34 23.19 -1.88
CA TYR A 320 6.02 22.54 -0.61
C TYR A 320 4.56 22.82 -0.22
N PRO A 321 3.89 21.94 0.55
CA PRO A 321 2.59 22.25 1.15
C PRO A 321 2.69 23.34 2.22
N ASP A 322 1.72 24.25 2.26
CA ASP A 322 1.66 25.34 3.26
C ASP A 322 1.49 24.81 4.70
N ASP A 323 0.80 23.68 4.88
CA ASP A 323 0.47 23.08 6.17
C ASP A 323 1.50 22.04 6.67
N ASP A 324 2.38 21.55 5.79
CA ASP A 324 3.45 20.63 6.13
C ASP A 324 4.67 20.84 5.21
N PRO A 325 5.37 21.99 5.33
CA PRO A 325 6.48 22.35 4.46
C PRO A 325 7.71 21.46 4.63
N SER A 326 7.73 20.65 5.69
CA SER A 326 8.74 19.63 6.00
C SER A 326 8.38 18.21 5.52
N SER A 327 7.19 18.00 4.92
CA SER A 327 6.73 16.67 4.49
C SER A 327 7.55 16.13 3.31
N LEU A 328 8.65 15.46 3.62
CA LEU A 328 9.40 14.65 2.67
C LEU A 328 8.94 13.19 2.75
N MET A 329 9.03 12.47 1.63
CA MET A 329 8.88 11.01 1.63
C MET A 329 10.15 10.38 2.25
N GLN A 330 10.16 10.24 3.57
CA GLN A 330 11.31 9.78 4.35
C GLN A 330 11.69 8.31 4.16
N ASP A 331 10.82 7.50 3.55
CA ASP A 331 11.02 6.05 3.39
C ASP A 331 11.36 5.68 1.93
N PRO A 332 12.60 5.23 1.63
CA PRO A 332 13.02 4.86 0.29
C PRO A 332 12.19 3.76 -0.38
N LYS A 333 11.45 2.93 0.37
CA LYS A 333 10.66 1.83 -0.23
C LYS A 333 9.45 2.31 -1.04
N PHE A 334 9.08 3.58 -0.90
CA PHE A 334 8.00 4.26 -1.60
C PHE A 334 8.48 5.22 -2.71
N LEU A 335 9.77 5.59 -2.73
CA LEU A 335 10.39 6.39 -3.77
C LEU A 335 10.68 5.52 -5.00
N ILE A 336 9.68 5.33 -5.85
CA ILE A 336 9.73 4.41 -7.02
C ILE A 336 9.91 5.11 -8.38
N TRP A 337 10.06 6.43 -8.39
CA TRP A 337 10.32 7.24 -9.59
C TRP A 337 11.74 7.80 -9.59
N THR A 338 12.20 8.31 -10.74
CA THR A 338 13.50 8.98 -10.89
C THR A 338 13.45 10.06 -11.97
N PRO A 339 14.15 11.21 -11.83
CA PRO A 339 14.85 11.67 -10.64
C PRO A 339 13.89 12.01 -9.50
N ILE A 340 14.41 12.01 -8.27
CA ILE A 340 13.66 12.34 -7.04
C ILE A 340 14.03 13.76 -6.62
N ASN A 341 13.03 14.59 -6.34
CA ASN A 341 13.19 16.00 -5.97
C ASN A 341 12.57 16.27 -4.59
N ARG A 342 13.12 17.23 -3.84
CA ARG A 342 12.53 17.66 -2.56
C ARG A 342 11.14 18.28 -2.70
N THR A 343 10.77 18.72 -3.91
CA THR A 343 9.49 19.36 -4.23
C THR A 343 8.43 18.39 -4.76
N ASP A 344 8.80 17.12 -4.96
CA ASP A 344 7.89 16.06 -5.42
C ASP A 344 6.67 15.92 -4.50
N ILE A 345 5.57 15.43 -5.06
CA ILE A 345 4.36 15.13 -4.29
C ILE A 345 4.69 13.94 -3.39
N SER A 346 4.53 14.10 -2.07
CA SER A 346 4.99 13.16 -1.04
C SER A 346 4.04 11.97 -0.86
N TRP A 347 2.78 12.13 -1.29
CA TRP A 347 1.73 11.12 -1.26
C TRP A 347 0.50 11.60 -2.04
N ASN A 348 -0.47 10.71 -2.19
CA ASN A 348 -1.81 11.08 -2.65
C ASN A 348 -2.54 11.99 -1.65
N PHE A 349 -3.64 12.59 -2.11
CA PHE A 349 -4.41 13.59 -1.37
C PHE A 349 -3.65 14.87 -1.04
N GLU A 350 -2.49 15.13 -1.64
CA GLU A 350 -2.07 16.52 -1.84
C GLU A 350 -3.02 17.20 -2.83
N LYS A 351 -3.36 18.46 -2.55
CA LYS A 351 -4.29 19.27 -3.35
C LYS A 351 -3.61 20.57 -3.75
N PHE A 352 -3.78 21.01 -4.99
CA PHE A 352 -3.39 22.33 -5.45
C PHE A 352 -4.66 23.14 -5.75
N LEU A 353 -4.86 24.22 -5.01
CA LEU A 353 -5.88 25.22 -5.33
C LEU A 353 -5.25 26.25 -6.28
N ILE A 354 -5.90 26.45 -7.41
CA ILE A 354 -5.46 27.30 -8.51
C ILE A 354 -6.45 28.46 -8.61
N GLY A 355 -5.93 29.67 -8.70
CA GLY A 355 -6.70 30.90 -8.84
C GLY A 355 -7.48 30.99 -10.16
N PRO A 356 -8.36 31.98 -10.29
CA PRO A 356 -9.15 32.23 -11.50
C PRO A 356 -8.26 32.36 -12.75
N GLU A 357 -7.12 33.02 -12.65
CA GLU A 357 -6.24 33.32 -13.78
C GLU A 357 -5.33 32.14 -14.17
N GLY A 358 -5.62 30.91 -13.71
CA GLY A 358 -4.75 29.73 -13.86
C GLY A 358 -3.49 29.73 -12.97
N GLU A 359 -3.23 30.81 -12.23
CA GLU A 359 -2.09 30.94 -11.32
C GLU A 359 -2.26 30.09 -10.05
N PRO A 360 -1.29 29.22 -9.70
CA PRO A 360 -1.37 28.38 -8.50
C PRO A 360 -1.39 29.20 -7.20
N PHE A 361 -2.41 29.00 -6.36
CA PHE A 361 -2.64 29.81 -5.16
C PHE A 361 -2.10 29.16 -3.88
N LYS A 362 -2.35 27.86 -3.66
CA LYS A 362 -1.89 27.13 -2.46
C LYS A 362 -1.78 25.62 -2.69
N ARG A 363 -0.78 24.97 -2.07
CA ARG A 363 -0.64 23.51 -2.01
C ARG A 363 -0.94 23.05 -0.58
N TYR A 364 -1.78 22.02 -0.47
CA TYR A 364 -2.19 21.42 0.80
C TYR A 364 -1.72 19.98 0.87
N SER A 365 -1.28 19.53 2.04
CA SER A 365 -0.75 18.20 2.26
C SER A 365 -1.85 17.12 2.22
N LYS A 366 -1.41 15.86 2.24
CA LYS A 366 -2.26 14.69 2.47
C LYS A 366 -3.09 14.75 3.76
N LYS A 367 -2.60 15.46 4.79
CA LYS A 367 -3.23 15.57 6.12
C LYS A 367 -4.34 16.63 6.17
N PHE A 368 -4.27 17.65 5.32
CA PHE A 368 -5.20 18.78 5.35
C PHE A 368 -6.63 18.34 4.99
N PRO A 369 -7.65 18.55 5.84
CA PRO A 369 -9.05 18.21 5.51
C PRO A 369 -9.50 18.94 4.24
N THR A 370 -10.28 18.31 3.37
CA THR A 370 -10.61 18.95 2.08
C THR A 370 -11.64 20.06 2.28
N ILE A 371 -12.58 19.92 3.22
CA ILE A 371 -13.58 20.94 3.51
C ILE A 371 -12.95 22.26 3.99
N ASP A 372 -11.82 22.19 4.70
CA ASP A 372 -11.07 23.36 5.23
C ASP A 372 -10.34 24.15 4.14
N ILE A 373 -10.40 23.72 2.87
CA ILE A 373 -9.98 24.51 1.70
C ILE A 373 -11.02 25.60 1.38
N GLU A 374 -12.26 25.49 1.88
CA GLU A 374 -13.35 26.43 1.61
C GLU A 374 -13.02 27.92 1.88
N PRO A 375 -12.37 28.32 2.99
CA PRO A 375 -12.06 29.74 3.24
C PRO A 375 -11.15 30.35 2.17
N ASP A 376 -10.20 29.59 1.63
CA ASP A 376 -9.32 30.02 0.55
C ASP A 376 -10.06 30.02 -0.81
N ILE A 377 -10.94 29.04 -1.07
CA ILE A 377 -11.86 29.07 -2.22
C ILE A 377 -12.74 30.34 -2.16
N GLN A 378 -13.35 30.62 -1.01
CA GLN A 378 -14.15 31.82 -0.81
C GLN A 378 -13.33 33.11 -0.98
N ARG A 379 -12.04 33.11 -0.62
CA ARG A 379 -11.13 34.25 -0.82
C ARG A 379 -10.91 34.50 -2.32
N LEU A 380 -10.53 33.48 -3.09
CA LEU A 380 -10.40 33.58 -4.55
C LEU A 380 -11.72 34.00 -5.22
N LEU A 381 -12.84 33.41 -4.80
CA LEU A 381 -14.19 33.72 -5.29
C LEU A 381 -14.77 35.06 -4.82
N ARG A 382 -14.02 35.84 -4.03
CA ARG A 382 -14.27 37.26 -3.71
C ARG A 382 -13.35 38.21 -4.48
N LEU A 383 -12.14 37.78 -4.85
CA LEU A 383 -11.23 38.55 -5.70
C LEU A 383 -11.76 38.66 -7.14
N THR A 384 -12.50 37.65 -7.62
CA THR A 384 -13.29 37.68 -8.89
C THR A 384 -14.57 38.51 -8.82
N LYS A 385 -14.57 39.63 -8.08
CA LYS A 385 -15.73 40.56 -7.97
C LYS A 385 -15.34 42.04 -8.06
N THR A 386 -14.13 42.31 -8.56
CA THR A 386 -13.50 43.63 -8.73
C THR A 386 -12.68 43.60 -10.00
#